data_AF-A0A6L2PRR9-F1
#
_entry.id   AF-A0A6L2PRR9-F1
#
_cell.length_a   1.000
_cell.length_b   1.000
_cell.length_c   1.000
_cell.angle_alpha   90.00
_cell.angle_beta   90.00
_cell.angle_gamma   90.00
#
_symmetry.space_group_name_H-M   'P 1'
#
loop_
_entity.id
_entity.type
_entity.pdbx_description
1 polymer ?
#
loop_
_entity_poly.entity_id
_entity_poly.type
_entity_poly.pdbx_seq_one_letter_code
_entity_poly.pdbx_strand_id
1 'polypeptide(L)' 'RIVVKGNIWSMPLYGSETWTLRKVDLKYLESIEMWCCRRMMKVKWPDHVRNEEVLHRVKEERNMLQTIKRRKGNWIGHI' A
#
# COMPACT_ATOMS: atom_id res chain seq x y z
N ARG A 1 -3.67 15.96 1.85
CA ARG A 1 -2.99 14.83 1.17
C ARG A 1 -2.28 13.84 2.13
N ILE A 2 -2.05 14.19 3.41
CA ILE A 2 -1.40 13.30 4.42
C ILE A 2 -2.36 12.24 5.01
N VAL A 3 -3.66 12.55 5.07
CA VAL A 3 -4.70 11.70 5.69
C VAL A 3 -4.86 10.34 4.99
N VAL A 4 -4.63 10.33 3.69
CA VAL A 4 -4.75 9.15 2.81
C VAL A 4 -3.72 8.09 3.18
N LYS A 5 -2.45 8.50 3.28
CA LYS A 5 -1.33 7.66 3.70
C LYS A 5 -1.56 7.14 5.12
N GLY A 6 -1.98 8.02 6.04
CA GLY A 6 -2.25 7.65 7.43
C GLY A 6 -3.31 6.55 7.58
N ASN A 7 -4.45 6.66 6.88
CA ASN A 7 -5.53 5.68 7.01
C ASN A 7 -5.30 4.39 6.20
N ILE A 8 -4.78 4.50 4.97
CA ILE A 8 -4.60 3.32 4.11
C ILE A 8 -3.38 2.52 4.58
N TRP A 9 -2.35 3.16 5.15
CA TRP A 9 -1.14 2.46 5.56
C TRP A 9 -1.23 1.89 6.97
N SER A 10 -2.02 2.49 7.87
CA SER A 10 -2.12 2.04 9.26
C SER A 10 -2.63 0.61 9.41
N MET A 11 -3.69 0.25 8.69
CA MET A 11 -4.25 -1.12 8.70
C MET A 11 -3.26 -2.20 8.21
N PRO A 12 -2.63 -2.07 7.02
CA PRO A 12 -1.65 -3.04 6.55
C PRO A 12 -0.33 -3.00 7.34
N LEU A 13 0.09 -1.85 7.89
CA LEU A 13 1.26 -1.78 8.77
C LEU A 13 1.02 -2.59 10.06
N TYR A 14 -0.11 -2.40 10.72
CA TYR A 14 -0.45 -3.14 11.94
C TYR A 14 -0.65 -4.64 11.67
N GLY A 15 -1.34 -4.98 10.57
CA GLY A 15 -1.45 -6.37 10.13
C GLY A 15 -0.09 -6.99 9.83
N SER A 16 0.86 -6.23 9.28
CA SER A 16 2.21 -6.73 8.97
C SER A 16 3.07 -7.03 10.20
N GLU A 17 2.78 -6.40 11.33
CA GLU A 17 3.44 -6.62 12.62
C GLU A 17 2.96 -7.96 13.22
N THR A 18 1.66 -8.24 13.14
CA THR A 18 1.03 -9.43 13.73
C THR A 18 1.00 -10.65 12.81
N TRP A 19 1.01 -10.47 11.49
CA TRP A 19 0.92 -11.56 10.52
C TRP A 19 2.30 -12.01 9.99
N THR A 20 2.36 -13.29 9.62
CA THR A 20 3.45 -13.81 8.79
C THR A 20 3.25 -13.31 7.35
N LEU A 21 4.09 -12.38 6.92
CA LEU A 21 4.03 -11.79 5.59
C LEU A 21 4.46 -12.80 4.51
N ARG A 22 3.51 -13.44 3.82
CA ARG A 22 3.80 -14.26 2.64
C ARG A 22 3.70 -13.41 1.39
N LYS A 23 4.27 -13.88 0.28
CA LYS A 23 4.19 -13.19 -1.03
C LYS A 23 2.74 -12.93 -1.48
N VAL A 24 1.81 -13.80 -1.10
CA VAL A 24 0.37 -13.62 -1.36
C VAL A 24 -0.21 -12.44 -0.59
N ASP A 25 0.15 -12.28 0.68
CA ASP A 25 -0.32 -11.19 1.54
C ASP A 25 0.22 -9.84 1.03
N LEU A 26 1.46 -9.81 0.52
CA LEU A 26 2.04 -8.61 -0.11
C LEU A 26 1.27 -8.19 -1.38
N LYS A 27 0.92 -9.14 -2.26
CA LYS A 27 0.11 -8.85 -3.46
C LYS A 27 -1.29 -8.36 -3.11
N TYR A 28 -1.87 -8.90 -2.04
CA TYR A 28 -3.17 -8.46 -1.54
C TYR A 28 -3.10 -7.01 -1.04
N LEU A 29 -2.05 -6.66 -0.29
CA LEU A 29 -1.77 -5.30 0.15
C LEU A 29 -1.66 -4.31 -1.02
N GLU A 30 -0.90 -4.66 -2.06
CA GLU A 30 -0.79 -3.82 -3.27
C GLU A 30 -2.14 -3.63 -3.95
N SER A 31 -2.97 -4.67 -3.98
CA SER A 31 -4.30 -4.62 -4.59
C SER A 31 -5.24 -3.70 -3.80
N ILE A 32 -5.19 -3.73 -2.47
CA ILE A 32 -5.94 -2.81 -1.59
C ILE A 32 -5.45 -1.38 -1.78
N GLU A 33 -4.14 -1.14 -1.80
CA GLU A 33 -3.57 0.19 -2.03
C GLU A 33 -4.07 0.78 -3.36
N MET A 34 -4.01 -0.02 -4.43
CA MET A 34 -4.51 0.39 -5.75
C MET A 34 -6.01 0.63 -5.76
N TRP A 35 -6.80 -0.20 -5.08
CA TRP A 35 -8.25 -0.03 -4.97
C TRP A 35 -8.62 1.26 -4.25
N CYS A 36 -7.96 1.57 -3.11
CA CYS A 36 -8.15 2.82 -2.40
C CYS A 36 -7.75 4.02 -3.27
N CYS A 37 -6.61 3.96 -3.97
CA CYS A 37 -6.17 4.99 -4.90
C CYS A 37 -7.19 5.27 -6.01
N ARG A 38 -7.71 4.22 -6.66
CA ARG A 38 -8.77 4.35 -7.69
C ARG A 38 -10.02 5.01 -7.12
N ARG A 39 -10.43 4.63 -5.91
CA ARG A 39 -11.62 5.18 -5.25
C ARG A 39 -11.47 6.66 -4.91
N MET A 40 -10.31 7.08 -4.41
CA MET A 40 -10.03 8.50 -4.13
C MET A 40 -9.96 9.35 -5.39
N MET A 41 -9.37 8.81 -6.45
CA MET A 41 -9.30 9.49 -7.74
C MET A 41 -10.61 9.49 -8.52
N LYS A 42 -11.65 8.83 -8.00
CA LYS A 42 -12.93 8.60 -8.70
C LYS A 42 -12.74 8.01 -10.10
N VAL A 43 -11.68 7.22 -10.30
CA VAL A 43 -11.41 6.55 -11.57
C VAL A 43 -12.51 5.52 -11.76
N LYS A 44 -13.37 5.76 -12.75
CA LYS A 44 -14.43 4.82 -13.09
C LYS A 44 -13.80 3.59 -13.75
N TRP A 45 -14.44 2.43 -13.56
CA TRP A 45 -14.03 1.19 -14.20
C TRP A 45 -13.84 1.27 -15.74
N PRO A 46 -14.71 1.95 -16.52
CA PRO A 46 -14.57 2.04 -17.99
C PRO A 46 -13.41 2.91 -18.46
N ASP A 47 -12.77 3.66 -17.57
CA ASP A 47 -11.66 4.55 -17.91
C ASP A 47 -10.39 3.74 -18.26
N HIS A 48 -10.37 2.41 -18.00
CA HIS A 48 -9.28 1.47 -18.31
C HIS A 48 -7.87 1.99 -17.95
N VAL A 49 -7.79 2.87 -16.93
CA VAL A 49 -6.55 3.53 -16.54
C VAL A 49 -5.59 2.50 -15.96
N ARG A 50 -4.36 2.47 -16.47
CA ARG A 50 -3.27 1.62 -15.96
C ARG A 50 -2.95 1.95 -14.51
N ASN A 51 -2.53 0.94 -13.74
CA ASN A 51 -2.13 1.13 -12.35
C ASN A 51 -1.00 2.17 -12.21
N GLU A 52 -0.06 2.18 -13.16
CA GLU A 52 1.05 3.14 -13.22
C GLU A 52 0.56 4.59 -13.34
N GLU A 53 -0.45 4.81 -14.18
CA GLU A 53 -1.00 6.15 -14.36
C GLU A 53 -1.83 6.60 -13.16
N VAL A 54 -2.56 5.68 -12.51
CA VAL A 54 -3.21 5.99 -11.22
C VAL A 54 -2.17 6.45 -10.20
N LEU A 55 -1.03 5.74 -10.07
CA LEU A 55 0.04 6.14 -9.15
C LEU A 55 0.66 7.49 -9.53
N HIS A 56 0.89 7.73 -10.82
CA HIS A 56 1.42 9.00 -11.31
C HIS A 56 0.49 10.16 -10.97
N ARG A 57 -0.82 9.98 -11.12
CA ARG A 57 -1.81 11.02 -10.80
C ARG A 57 -1.98 11.23 -9.29
N VAL A 58 -1.81 10.18 -8.47
CA VAL A 58 -1.73 10.33 -7.00
C VAL A 58 -0.40 11.02 -6.59
N LYS A 59 0.59 11.11 -7.50
CA LYS A 59 1.96 11.58 -7.26
C LYS A 59 2.60 10.89 -6.06
N GLU A 60 2.26 9.62 -5.87
CA GLU A 60 2.67 8.85 -4.71
C GLU A 60 3.45 7.63 -5.17
N GLU A 61 4.69 7.54 -4.71
CA GLU A 61 5.51 6.36 -4.95
C GLU A 61 5.06 5.20 -4.05
N ARG A 62 5.03 3.98 -4.62
CA ARG A 62 4.75 2.72 -3.90
C ARG A 62 5.84 2.43 -2.86
N ASN A 63 5.71 3.06 -1.70
CA ASN A 63 6.63 2.93 -0.57
C ASN A 63 6.09 2.08 0.57
N MET A 64 4.82 1.65 0.53
CA MET A 64 4.19 0.87 1.61
C MET A 64 4.92 -0.46 1.84
N LEU A 65 5.11 -1.27 0.78
CA LEU A 65 5.81 -2.55 0.87
C LEU A 65 7.26 -2.40 1.35
N GLN A 66 7.97 -1.38 0.87
CA GLN A 66 9.34 -1.10 1.32
C GLN A 66 9.37 -0.71 2.80
N THR A 67 8.41 0.11 3.24
CA THR A 67 8.28 0.52 4.64
C THR A 67 7.99 -0.68 5.54
N ILE A 68 7.08 -1.57 5.13
CA ILE A 68 6.77 -2.81 5.86
C ILE A 68 8.00 -3.71 5.96
N LYS A 69 8.70 -3.95 4.84
CA LYS A 69 9.93 -4.75 4.83
C LYS A 69 11.01 -4.15 5.72
N ARG A 70 11.21 -2.82 5.65
CA ARG A 70 12.18 -2.11 6.48
C ARG A 70 11.84 -2.20 7.97
N ARG A 71 10.58 -2.01 8.35
CA ARG A 71 10.13 -2.15 9.74
C ARG A 71 10.30 -3.58 10.26
N LYS A 72 9.91 -4.59 9.47
CA LYS A 72 10.08 -6.01 9.81
C LYS A 72 11.57 -6.36 9.99
N GLY A 73 12.44 -5.86 9.09
CA GLY A 73 13.89 -6.05 9.18
C GLY A 73 14.52 -5.36 10.39
N ASN A 74 14.12 -4.11 10.67
CA ASN A 74 14.57 -3.41 11.87
C ASN A 74 14.12 -4.13 13.14
N TRP A 75 12.89 -4.65 13.20
CA TRP A 75 12.39 -5.43 14.34
C TRP A 75 13.24 -6.68 14.61
N ILE A 76 13.64 -7.40 13.56
CA ILE A 76 14.51 -8.57 13.69
C ILE A 76 15.92 -8.19 14.17
N GLY A 77 16.44 -7.02 13.75
CA GLY A 77 17.76 -6.53 14.18
C GLY A 77 17.79 -5.80 15.53
N HIS A 78 16.63 -5.51 16.12
CA HIS A 78 16.49 -4.88 17.44
C HIS A 78 16.31 -5.89 18.58
N ILE A 79 16.09 -7.18 18.26
CA ILE A 79 16.04 -8.29 19.23
C ILE A 79 17.47 -8.78 19.52
#